data_AF-X1HP86-F1
#
_entry.id   AF-X1HP86-F1
#
_cell.length_a   1.000
_cell.length_b   1.000
_cell.length_c   1.000
_cell.angle_alpha   90.00
_cell.angle_beta   90.00
_cell.angle_gamma   90.00
#
_symmetry.space_group_name_H-M   'P 1'
#
loop_
_entity.id
_entity.type
_entity.pdbx_description
1 polymer ?
#
loop_
_entity_poly.entity_id
_entity_poly.type
_entity_poly.pdbx_seq_one_letter_code
_entity_poly.pdbx_strand_id
1 'polypeptide(L)'
;AHDKFTALEARQACKLDGTLYWSCPGNHFDGVNPDVDNILKQTNGILKVSVDGRYLIAAVFLPSKAKVSGAIVYGNAGAGDEIWILRRITLLDGTSVDMATQSINTEDITINNADIDNSLYAYWFMTHSLDTNDEIYGALIVYTL
;
A
#
# COMPACT_ATOMS: atom_id res chain seq x y z
N ALA A 1 1.29 -7.02 37.94
CA ALA A 1 0.71 -6.15 36.91
C ALA A 1 1.83 -5.87 35.92
N HIS A 2 1.71 -6.30 34.66
CA HIS A 2 2.67 -5.89 33.64
C HIS A 2 2.37 -4.43 33.32
N ASP A 3 3.28 -3.53 33.70
CA ASP A 3 3.21 -2.14 33.32
C ASP A 3 3.16 -2.07 31.79
N LYS A 4 1.95 -1.81 31.27
CA LYS A 4 1.76 -1.51 29.86
C LYS A 4 2.19 -0.07 29.70
N PHE A 5 3.36 0.15 29.11
CA PHE A 5 3.77 1.47 28.63
C PHE A 5 2.60 2.11 27.90
N THR A 6 2.26 3.33 28.27
CA THR A 6 1.30 4.12 27.49
C THR A 6 1.88 4.33 26.09
N ALA A 7 1.02 4.55 25.09
CA ALA A 7 1.48 4.79 23.71
C ALA A 7 2.47 5.97 23.60
N LEU A 8 2.45 6.92 24.55
CA LEU A 8 3.41 8.03 24.59
C LEU A 8 4.80 7.60 25.07
N GLU A 9 4.88 6.82 26.15
CA GLU A 9 6.15 6.33 26.69
C GLU A 9 6.83 5.36 25.73
N ALA A 10 6.06 4.50 25.04
CA ALA A 10 6.59 3.63 24.00
C ALA A 10 7.12 4.41 22.80
N ARG A 11 6.42 5.48 22.36
CA ARG A 11 6.88 6.35 21.25
C ARG A 11 8.17 7.09 21.59
N GLN A 12 8.27 7.62 22.81
CA GLN A 12 9.46 8.31 23.29
C GLN A 12 10.64 7.35 23.49
N ALA A 13 10.40 6.15 24.02
CA ALA A 13 11.43 5.13 24.20
C ALA A 13 12.00 4.63 22.86
N CYS A 14 11.15 4.52 21.83
CA CYS A 14 11.54 4.07 20.50
C CYS A 14 12.11 5.18 19.60
N LYS A 15 12.15 6.45 20.04
CA LYS A 15 12.62 7.60 19.24
C LYS A 15 12.01 7.63 17.83
N LEU A 16 10.68 7.59 17.77
CA LEU A 16 9.94 7.60 16.50
C LEU A 16 9.73 9.04 15.97
N ASP A 17 10.73 9.90 16.10
CA ASP A 17 10.73 11.32 15.72
C ASP A 17 11.32 11.57 14.31
N GLY A 18 11.56 10.50 13.54
CA GLY A 18 12.11 10.55 12.19
C GLY A 18 11.20 9.92 11.14
N THR A 19 11.76 9.82 9.93
CA THR A 19 11.11 9.14 8.81
C THR A 19 10.96 7.65 9.09
N LEU A 20 9.73 7.14 8.97
CA LEU A 20 9.37 5.75 9.12
C LEU A 20 8.89 5.19 7.78
N TYR A 21 8.91 3.85 7.69
CA TYR A 21 8.57 3.14 6.47
C TYR A 21 7.60 2.01 6.76
N TRP A 22 6.59 1.88 5.92
CA TRP A 22 5.76 0.69 5.80
C TRP A 22 6.06 0.05 4.46
N SER A 23 6.23 -1.26 4.44
CA SER A 23 6.44 -1.99 3.19
C SER A 23 5.74 -3.33 3.20
N CYS A 24 5.43 -3.81 1.99
CA CYS A 24 4.97 -5.17 1.77
C CYS A 24 5.63 -5.75 0.52
N PRO A 25 5.86 -7.07 0.48
CA PRO A 25 6.25 -7.77 -0.75
C PRO A 25 5.06 -7.86 -1.71
N GLY A 26 5.35 -8.08 -2.99
CA GLY A 26 4.34 -8.18 -4.05
C GLY A 26 3.31 -9.27 -3.82
N ASN A 27 3.69 -10.40 -3.22
CA ASN A 27 2.75 -11.48 -2.89
C ASN A 27 1.75 -11.15 -1.76
N HIS A 28 1.85 -9.98 -1.13
CA HIS A 28 0.78 -9.43 -0.28
C HIS A 28 -0.36 -8.81 -1.08
N PHE A 29 -0.14 -8.48 -2.36
CA PHE A 29 -1.21 -8.07 -3.24
C PHE A 29 -2.13 -9.26 -3.53
N ASP A 30 -3.39 -8.96 -3.81
CA ASP A 30 -4.41 -9.94 -4.21
C ASP A 30 -5.28 -9.40 -5.34
N GLY A 31 -5.93 -10.30 -6.08
CA GLY A 31 -6.89 -9.89 -7.10
C GLY A 31 -8.15 -9.31 -6.49
N VAL A 32 -8.67 -8.22 -7.05
CA VAL A 32 -9.98 -7.65 -6.63
C VAL A 32 -11.10 -8.67 -6.78
N ASN A 33 -11.05 -9.48 -7.84
CA ASN A 33 -11.93 -10.62 -8.07
C ASN A 33 -11.04 -11.88 -8.13
N PRO A 34 -11.03 -12.72 -7.08
CA PRO A 34 -10.14 -13.88 -7.02
C PRO A 34 -10.61 -14.93 -8.03
N ASP A 35 -10.04 -14.88 -9.23
CA ASP A 35 -9.99 -16.02 -10.13
C ASP A 35 -8.60 -16.63 -10.00
N VAL A 36 -8.55 -17.81 -9.38
CA VAL A 36 -7.33 -18.45 -8.86
C VAL A 36 -6.31 -18.79 -9.94
N ASP A 37 -6.69 -18.83 -11.21
CA ASP A 37 -5.80 -19.22 -12.31
C ASP A 37 -4.99 -18.05 -12.91
N ASN A 38 -5.25 -16.81 -12.46
CA ASN A 38 -4.79 -15.60 -13.15
C ASN A 38 -3.72 -14.79 -12.39
N ILE A 39 -3.43 -15.18 -11.15
CA ILE A 39 -2.49 -14.50 -10.25
C ILE A 39 -1.60 -15.53 -9.58
N LEU A 40 -0.29 -15.45 -9.83
CA LEU A 40 0.73 -16.33 -9.27
C LEU A 40 1.47 -15.62 -8.14
N LYS A 41 1.18 -16.01 -6.89
CA LYS A 41 1.91 -15.55 -5.70
C LYS A 41 3.13 -16.43 -5.46
N GLN A 42 4.32 -15.89 -5.72
CA GLN A 42 5.58 -16.63 -5.62
C GLN A 42 6.14 -16.63 -4.19
N THR A 43 6.93 -17.65 -3.88
CA THR A 43 7.58 -17.81 -2.56
C THR A 43 8.73 -16.83 -2.32
N ASN A 44 9.25 -16.20 -3.38
CA ASN A 44 10.29 -15.18 -3.32
C ASN A 44 9.72 -13.76 -3.02
N GLY A 45 8.42 -13.63 -2.78
CA GLY A 45 7.78 -12.34 -2.49
C GLY A 45 7.17 -11.65 -3.71
N ILE A 46 7.34 -12.17 -4.92
CA ILE A 46 6.81 -11.57 -6.16
C ILE A 46 5.38 -12.02 -6.40
N LEU A 47 4.55 -11.14 -6.95
CA LEU A 47 3.28 -11.51 -7.57
C LEU A 47 3.39 -11.34 -9.08
N LYS A 48 3.01 -12.37 -9.83
CA LYS A 48 2.99 -12.36 -11.29
C LYS A 48 1.57 -12.50 -11.82
N VAL A 49 1.22 -11.71 -12.83
CA VAL A 49 -0.05 -11.80 -13.54
C VAL A 49 0.11 -12.71 -14.77
N SER A 50 -0.81 -13.66 -14.96
CA SER A 50 -0.79 -14.62 -16.09
C SER A 50 -1.75 -14.29 -17.23
N VAL A 51 -2.60 -13.26 -17.07
CA VAL A 51 -3.54 -12.79 -18.10
C VAL A 51 -3.76 -11.28 -17.98
N ASP A 52 -4.10 -10.62 -19.07
CA ASP A 52 -4.34 -9.18 -19.09
C ASP A 52 -5.58 -8.77 -18.28
N GLY A 53 -5.68 -7.48 -17.95
CA GLY A 53 -6.89 -6.91 -17.35
C GLY A 53 -6.99 -7.07 -15.84
N ARG A 54 -5.87 -7.33 -15.13
CA ARG A 54 -5.93 -7.69 -13.70
C ARG A 54 -5.66 -6.49 -12.80
N TYR A 55 -6.60 -6.28 -11.88
CA TYR A 55 -6.48 -5.29 -10.82
C TYR A 55 -6.06 -5.98 -9.53
N LEU A 56 -5.00 -5.47 -8.93
CA LEU A 56 -4.47 -5.97 -7.67
C LEU A 56 -4.70 -4.97 -6.54
N ILE A 57 -4.83 -5.46 -5.32
CA ILE A 57 -4.96 -4.65 -4.10
C ILE A 57 -4.05 -5.16 -2.99
N ALA A 58 -3.51 -4.25 -2.19
CA ALA A 58 -2.80 -4.57 -0.95
C ALA A 58 -3.26 -3.64 0.17
N ALA A 59 -3.79 -4.21 1.25
CA ALA A 59 -4.23 -3.43 2.40
C ALA A 59 -3.05 -2.72 3.09
N VAL A 60 -3.26 -1.47 3.48
CA VAL A 60 -2.29 -0.63 4.19
C VAL A 60 -2.79 -0.44 5.62
N PHE A 61 -1.97 -0.79 6.59
CA PHE A 61 -2.25 -0.56 8.00
C PHE A 61 -1.12 0.26 8.62
N LEU A 62 -1.37 1.57 8.77
CA LEU A 62 -0.48 2.52 9.43
C LEU A 62 -1.07 2.94 10.79
N PRO A 63 -0.26 3.42 11.74
CA PRO A 63 -0.78 4.00 12.98
C PRO A 63 -1.73 5.17 12.69
N SER A 64 -2.82 5.27 13.44
CA SER A 64 -3.67 6.47 13.37
C SER A 64 -2.87 7.71 13.74
N LYS A 65 -3.13 8.81 13.03
CA LYS A 65 -2.41 10.09 13.04
C LYS A 65 -1.03 10.07 12.40
N ALA A 66 -0.61 8.95 11.79
CA ALA A 66 0.55 8.96 10.91
C ALA A 66 0.31 9.93 9.75
N LYS A 67 1.36 10.61 9.30
CA LYS A 67 1.32 11.50 8.15
C LYS A 67 2.17 10.93 7.03
N VAL A 68 1.53 10.59 5.91
CA VAL A 68 2.19 10.02 4.73
C VAL A 68 2.84 11.11 3.89
N SER A 69 4.09 10.90 3.49
CA SER A 69 4.86 11.87 2.69
C SER A 69 5.33 11.32 1.34
N GLY A 70 5.29 10.00 1.15
CA GLY A 70 5.71 9.36 -0.08
C GLY A 70 5.13 7.95 -0.21
N ALA A 71 4.84 7.53 -1.43
CA ALA A 71 4.40 6.17 -1.72
C ALA A 71 4.90 5.71 -3.10
N ILE A 72 5.19 4.41 -3.22
CA ILE A 72 5.65 3.80 -4.47
C ILE A 72 5.24 2.32 -4.50
N VAL A 73 4.88 1.83 -5.69
CA VAL A 73 4.76 0.40 -6.00
C VAL A 73 5.89 0.02 -6.94
N TYR A 74 6.55 -1.10 -6.65
CA TYR A 74 7.66 -1.64 -7.44
C TYR A 74 7.20 -2.80 -8.31
N GLY A 75 7.67 -2.86 -9.55
CA GLY A 75 7.39 -3.95 -10.47
C GLY A 75 8.46 -4.12 -11.54
N ASN A 76 8.27 -5.10 -12.43
CA ASN A 76 9.15 -5.30 -13.58
C ASN A 76 9.02 -4.16 -14.61
N ALA A 77 9.81 -4.23 -15.68
CA ALA A 77 9.79 -3.21 -16.74
C ALA A 77 8.45 -3.17 -17.50
N GLY A 78 7.76 -4.31 -17.67
CA GLY A 78 6.44 -4.38 -18.29
C GLY A 78 5.39 -3.61 -17.48
N ALA A 79 5.38 -3.84 -16.16
CA ALA A 79 4.47 -3.14 -15.26
C ALA A 79 4.76 -1.64 -15.13
N GLY A 80 5.91 -1.13 -15.61
CA GLY A 80 6.31 0.27 -15.41
C GLY A 80 5.41 1.30 -16.07
N ASP A 81 4.71 0.92 -17.14
CA ASP A 81 3.72 1.78 -17.81
C ASP A 81 2.35 1.75 -17.12
N GLU A 82 2.14 0.80 -16.21
CA GLU A 82 0.90 0.65 -15.46
C GLU A 82 0.82 1.59 -14.25
N ILE A 83 -0.41 1.89 -13.84
CA ILE A 83 -0.70 2.85 -12.77
C ILE A 83 -0.94 2.13 -11.45
N TRP A 84 -0.44 2.70 -10.36
CA TRP A 84 -0.86 2.39 -9.01
C TRP A 84 -1.55 3.58 -8.34
N ILE A 85 -2.39 3.27 -7.37
CA ILE A 85 -3.16 4.23 -6.58
C ILE A 85 -3.01 3.87 -5.11
N LEU A 86 -2.67 4.85 -4.27
CA LEU A 86 -2.93 4.76 -2.83
C LEU A 86 -4.31 5.36 -2.57
N ARG A 87 -5.24 4.56 -2.03
CA ARG A 87 -6.64 4.94 -1.86
C ARG A 87 -7.03 4.86 -0.39
N ARG A 88 -7.92 5.75 0.03
CA ARG A 88 -8.67 5.65 1.28
C ARG A 88 -10.14 5.41 1.00
N ILE A 89 -10.81 4.64 1.86
CA ILE A 89 -12.25 4.38 1.80
C ILE A 89 -12.89 4.68 3.14
N THR A 90 -13.98 5.45 3.12
CA THR A 90 -14.79 5.71 4.32
C THR A 90 -15.45 4.41 4.79
N LEU A 91 -15.27 4.05 6.06
CA LEU A 91 -15.79 2.80 6.64
C LEU A 91 -17.32 2.76 6.71
N LEU A 92 -17.97 3.92 6.77
CA LEU A 92 -19.43 4.02 6.96
C LEU A 92 -20.22 3.77 5.67
N ASP A 93 -19.73 4.29 4.53
CA ASP A 93 -20.48 4.31 3.28
C ASP A 93 -19.71 3.75 2.07
N GLY A 94 -18.43 3.40 2.24
CA GLY A 94 -17.61 2.85 1.17
C GLY A 94 -17.10 3.89 0.17
N THR A 95 -17.29 5.19 0.40
CA THR A 95 -16.81 6.24 -0.50
C THR A 95 -15.29 6.22 -0.59
N SER A 96 -14.75 6.08 -1.80
CA SER A 96 -13.32 6.07 -2.07
C SER A 96 -12.77 7.43 -2.50
N VAL A 97 -11.58 7.78 -2.03
CA VAL A 97 -10.79 8.92 -2.49
C VAL A 97 -9.36 8.49 -2.73
N ASP A 98 -8.82 8.89 -3.87
CA ASP A 98 -7.41 8.67 -4.21
C ASP A 98 -6.53 9.65 -3.42
N MET A 99 -5.53 9.11 -2.74
CA MET A 99 -4.53 9.88 -2.01
C MET A 99 -3.32 10.18 -2.89
N ALA A 100 -2.93 9.23 -3.74
CA ALA A 100 -1.82 9.32 -4.67
C ALA A 100 -2.08 8.44 -5.88
N THR A 101 -1.61 8.86 -7.05
CA THR A 101 -1.77 8.14 -8.31
C THR A 101 -0.54 8.36 -9.18
N GLN A 102 0.14 7.28 -9.55
CA GLN A 102 1.38 7.36 -10.31
C GLN A 102 1.67 6.06 -11.05
N SER A 103 2.56 6.10 -12.05
CA SER A 103 3.09 4.89 -12.68
C SER A 103 3.90 4.03 -11.71
N ILE A 104 3.87 2.70 -11.88
CA ILE A 104 4.71 1.76 -11.15
C ILE A 104 6.18 2.10 -11.37
N ASN A 105 7.01 1.89 -10.33
CA ASN A 105 8.40 2.32 -10.24
C ASN A 105 8.62 3.84 -10.16
N THR A 106 7.57 4.64 -10.01
CA THR A 106 7.66 6.09 -9.76
C THR A 106 7.03 6.44 -8.42
N GLU A 107 7.77 7.16 -7.58
CA GLU A 107 7.30 7.62 -6.27
C GLU A 107 6.40 8.86 -6.41
N ASP A 108 5.27 8.87 -5.70
CA ASP A 108 4.45 10.05 -5.51
C ASP A 108 4.75 10.67 -4.14
N ILE A 109 5.18 11.94 -4.14
CA ILE A 109 5.46 12.74 -2.94
C ILE A 109 4.39 13.82 -2.69
N THR A 110 3.33 13.83 -3.48
CA THR A 110 2.23 14.82 -3.47
C THR A 110 0.95 14.24 -2.87
N ILE A 111 1.08 13.60 -1.72
CA ILE A 111 0.02 12.82 -1.07
C ILE A 111 -1.14 13.72 -0.61
N ASN A 112 -2.32 13.53 -1.20
CA ASN A 112 -3.55 14.17 -0.78
C ASN A 112 -4.13 13.45 0.45
N ASN A 113 -4.69 14.21 1.40
CA ASN A 113 -5.25 13.67 2.63
C ASN A 113 -4.26 12.76 3.39
N ALA A 114 -3.01 13.23 3.49
CA ALA A 114 -1.87 12.48 4.04
C ALA A 114 -2.03 11.97 5.48
N ASP A 115 -2.94 12.54 6.27
CA ASP A 115 -3.17 12.14 7.66
C ASP A 115 -4.04 10.87 7.74
N ILE A 116 -3.53 9.86 8.45
CA ILE A 116 -4.18 8.57 8.64
C ILE A 116 -5.20 8.64 9.78
N ASP A 117 -6.43 8.20 9.52
CA ASP A 117 -7.50 8.09 10.51
C ASP A 117 -8.23 6.74 10.36
N ASN A 118 -7.71 5.74 11.08
CA ASN A 118 -8.27 4.38 11.10
C ASN A 118 -9.63 4.29 11.81
N SER A 119 -10.13 5.37 12.43
CA SER A 119 -11.48 5.38 13.01
C SER A 119 -12.56 5.66 11.95
N LEU A 120 -12.17 6.28 10.83
CA LEU A 120 -13.06 6.68 9.74
C LEU A 120 -12.75 5.99 8.42
N TYR A 121 -11.49 5.60 8.18
CA TYR A 121 -11.05 5.10 6.88
C TYR A 121 -10.28 3.79 6.94
N ALA A 122 -10.37 3.01 5.86
CA ALA A 122 -9.43 1.96 5.49
C ALA A 122 -8.55 2.44 4.33
N TYR A 123 -7.36 1.86 4.19
CA TYR A 123 -6.36 2.28 3.20
C TYR A 123 -5.82 1.08 2.43
N TRP A 124 -5.50 1.27 1.14
CA TRP A 124 -4.85 0.24 0.33
C TRP A 124 -4.12 0.82 -0.88
N PHE A 125 -3.14 0.05 -1.36
CA PHE A 125 -2.69 0.17 -2.73
C PHE A 125 -3.63 -0.57 -3.66
N MET A 126 -3.82 -0.03 -4.86
CA MET A 126 -4.52 -0.66 -5.98
C MET A 126 -3.71 -0.46 -7.25
N THR A 127 -3.56 -1.48 -8.08
CA THR A 127 -3.05 -1.31 -9.46
C THR A 127 -4.20 -1.10 -10.41
N HIS A 128 -3.92 -0.45 -11.54
CA HIS A 128 -4.74 -0.54 -12.73
C HIS A 128 -4.50 -1.88 -13.46
N SER A 129 -5.13 -2.02 -14.62
CA SER A 129 -5.17 -3.23 -15.44
C SER A 129 -3.75 -3.70 -15.80
N LEU A 130 -3.19 -4.60 -15.01
CA LEU A 130 -1.91 -5.24 -15.33
C LEU A 130 -2.07 -6.22 -16.49
N ASP A 131 -1.00 -6.35 -17.26
CA ASP A 131 -0.88 -7.20 -18.42
C ASP A 131 -0.21 -8.55 -18.10
N THR A 132 -0.34 -9.49 -19.02
CA THR A 132 0.29 -10.80 -18.93
C THR A 132 1.80 -10.67 -18.80
N ASN A 133 2.36 -11.29 -17.76
CA ASN A 133 3.77 -11.22 -17.34
C ASN A 133 4.18 -9.94 -16.60
N ASP A 134 3.25 -9.06 -16.25
CA ASP A 134 3.55 -8.03 -15.26
C ASP A 134 3.83 -8.67 -13.90
N GLU A 135 4.81 -8.11 -13.23
CA GLU A 135 5.25 -8.55 -11.92
C GLU A 135 5.27 -7.38 -10.96
N ILE A 136 4.69 -7.59 -9.77
CA ILE A 136 4.78 -6.69 -8.64
C ILE A 136 5.78 -7.26 -7.64
N TYR A 137 6.73 -6.44 -7.26
CA TYR A 137 7.77 -6.79 -6.29
C TYR A 137 7.42 -6.34 -4.88
N GLY A 138 6.61 -5.29 -4.73
CA GLY A 138 6.14 -4.80 -3.45
C GLY A 138 5.71 -3.35 -3.48
N ALA A 139 5.46 -2.79 -2.31
CA ALA A 139 5.14 -1.38 -2.13
C ALA A 139 5.83 -0.81 -0.89
N LEU A 140 6.03 0.50 -0.89
CA LEU A 140 6.62 1.26 0.21
C LEU A 140 5.80 2.53 0.46
N ILE A 141 5.61 2.87 1.73
CA ILE A 141 5.07 4.16 2.18
C ILE A 141 6.07 4.79 3.14
N VAL A 142 6.35 6.06 2.93
CA VAL A 142 7.15 6.93 3.80
C VAL A 142 6.20 7.76 4.66
N TYR A 143 6.40 7.78 5.98
CA TYR A 143 5.51 8.50 6.90
C TYR A 143 6.22 8.99 8.18
N THR A 144 5.54 9.85 8.95
CA THR A 144 5.93 10.30 10.30
C THR A 144 4.79 10.09 11.32
N LEU A 145 5.06 10.18 12.63
CA LEU A 145 4.09 10.04 13.73
C LEU A 145 3.81 11.34 14.50
#